data_AF-Q6FLQ8-F1
#
_entry.id   AF-Q6FLQ8-F1
#
_cell.length_a   1.000
_cell.length_b   1.000
_cell.length_c   1.000
_cell.angle_alpha   90.00
_cell.angle_beta   90.00
_cell.angle_gamma   90.00
#
_symmetry.space_group_name_H-M   'P 1'
#
loop_
_entity.id
_entity.type
_entity.pdbx_description
1 polymer ?
#
loop_
_entity_poly.entity_id
_entity_poly.type
_entity_poly.pdbx_seq_one_letter_code
_entity_poly.pdbx_strand_id
1 'polypeptide(L)'
;MDGVTTYESYHELCFSDIDVQLFYKRDYYTIVKYICLLYGQSVLKFMVLISDMYSCVKLLAFNTWSNNIIQPCIPFKITKWLFSACILLSIVFISIEIVLGMRILMNTRRRDVISQMYLNNFSRITTSLVAYKKFCIYDHIEPSNMWEKLGVWAYFELKGAPKLIAADSSRQLINGLTLWSILISKSGKIKNDSLNLGGIFHRIKLIAVQNHEEAVFLSFMTFSFIVWSLFIFKFCMLMVAAIVITHKLGNTSFTESKQTLRRYAHFAIRRNINDMIIKKLENSLSDCESEWSDGTFLISERNEAQSKLLSSIYTPCEAYMPR
;
A
#
# COMPACT_ATOMS: atom_id res chain seq x y z
N MET A 1 14.95 36.33 -2.44
CA MET A 1 14.31 35.73 -1.26
C MET A 1 13.03 35.10 -1.78
N ASP A 2 13.10 33.99 -2.52
CA ASP A 2 11.97 33.55 -3.36
C ASP A 2 11.89 32.02 -3.43
N GLY A 3 11.75 31.37 -2.28
CA GLY A 3 11.66 29.90 -2.21
C GLY A 3 10.71 29.33 -1.16
N VAL A 4 10.05 30.19 -0.36
CA VAL A 4 9.28 29.75 0.81
C VAL A 4 7.76 29.80 0.56
N THR A 5 7.28 30.45 -0.49
CA THR A 5 5.84 30.68 -0.75
C THR A 5 5.15 29.66 -1.66
N THR A 6 5.85 28.71 -2.28
CA THR A 6 5.22 27.79 -3.26
C THR A 6 4.63 26.50 -2.67
N TYR A 7 4.87 26.19 -1.39
CA TYR A 7 4.30 25.00 -0.76
C TYR A 7 2.86 25.19 -0.25
N GLU A 8 2.41 26.45 -0.10
CA GLU A 8 1.07 26.81 0.39
C GLU A 8 0.05 27.15 -0.70
N SER A 9 0.44 27.21 -1.98
CA SER A 9 -0.45 27.77 -3.02
C SER A 9 -1.50 26.81 -3.58
N TYR A 10 -1.54 25.55 -3.14
CA TYR A 10 -2.50 24.56 -3.64
C TYR A 10 -3.58 24.27 -2.59
N HIS A 11 -4.82 24.68 -2.90
CA HIS A 11 -5.99 24.42 -2.08
C HIS A 11 -6.29 22.91 -1.95
N GLU A 12 -6.90 22.51 -0.83
CA GLU A 12 -7.38 21.13 -0.66
C GLU A 12 -8.61 20.89 -1.52
N LEU A 13 -8.50 20.02 -2.52
CA LEU A 13 -9.61 19.62 -3.37
C LEU A 13 -10.41 18.45 -2.80
N CYS A 14 -11.73 18.60 -2.83
CA CYS A 14 -12.69 17.57 -2.48
C CYS A 14 -13.27 16.87 -3.71
N PHE A 15 -13.75 15.64 -3.55
CA PHE A 15 -14.48 14.92 -4.61
C PHE A 15 -15.78 15.61 -5.03
N SER A 16 -16.34 16.47 -4.17
CA SER A 16 -17.49 17.32 -4.49
C SER A 16 -17.16 18.43 -5.47
N ASP A 17 -15.89 18.85 -5.52
CA ASP A 17 -15.47 20.05 -6.23
C ASP A 17 -15.17 19.74 -7.71
N ILE A 18 -15.12 18.46 -8.07
CA ILE A 18 -14.72 17.96 -9.39
C ILE A 18 -15.83 17.09 -9.94
N ASP A 19 -16.20 17.27 -11.22
CA ASP A 19 -17.08 16.31 -11.89
C ASP A 19 -16.36 14.97 -12.10
N VAL A 20 -16.68 14.00 -11.24
CA VAL A 20 -16.08 12.67 -11.25
C VAL A 20 -16.40 11.86 -12.52
N GLN A 21 -17.42 12.24 -13.29
CA GLN A 21 -17.79 11.58 -14.54
C GLN A 21 -16.75 11.85 -15.63
N LEU A 22 -16.16 13.04 -15.62
CA LEU A 22 -15.22 13.51 -16.63
C LEU A 22 -13.91 12.69 -16.67
N PHE A 23 -13.60 12.02 -15.56
CA PHE A 23 -12.42 11.19 -15.37
C PHE A 23 -12.74 9.69 -15.47
N TYR A 24 -13.99 9.32 -15.76
CA TYR A 24 -14.36 7.92 -15.92
C TYR A 24 -13.66 7.32 -17.15
N LYS A 25 -12.93 6.23 -16.91
CA LYS A 25 -12.18 5.53 -17.95
C LYS A 25 -12.36 4.03 -17.78
N ARG A 26 -12.69 3.32 -18.87
CA ARG A 26 -12.99 1.87 -18.87
C ARG A 26 -12.03 1.11 -19.78
N ASP A 27 -10.74 1.29 -19.53
CA ASP A 27 -9.70 0.55 -20.25
C ASP A 27 -9.39 -0.77 -19.55
N TYR A 28 -9.04 -1.80 -20.32
CA TYR A 28 -8.62 -3.10 -19.77
C TYR A 28 -7.47 -2.93 -18.77
N TYR A 29 -6.47 -2.10 -19.09
CA TYR A 29 -5.35 -1.83 -18.20
C TYR A 29 -5.79 -1.20 -16.87
N THR A 30 -6.69 -0.20 -16.91
CA THR A 30 -7.22 0.45 -15.71
C THR A 30 -8.05 -0.52 -14.87
N ILE A 31 -8.81 -1.44 -15.48
CA ILE A 31 -9.57 -2.48 -14.78
C ILE A 31 -8.64 -3.51 -14.13
N VAL A 32 -7.61 -3.98 -14.85
CA VAL A 32 -6.61 -4.90 -14.28
C VAL A 32 -5.89 -4.24 -13.12
N LYS A 33 -5.49 -2.97 -13.26
CA LYS A 33 -4.85 -2.19 -12.19
C LYS A 33 -5.79 -2.00 -11.00
N TYR A 34 -7.08 -1.76 -11.22
CA TYR A 34 -8.10 -1.71 -10.18
C TYR A 34 -8.16 -3.00 -9.36
N ILE A 35 -8.30 -4.14 -10.04
CA ILE A 35 -8.38 -5.46 -9.39
C ILE A 35 -7.08 -5.77 -8.65
N CYS A 36 -5.92 -5.58 -9.29
CA CYS A 36 -4.61 -5.84 -8.66
C CYS A 36 -4.34 -4.94 -7.45
N LEU A 37 -4.66 -3.66 -7.50
CA LEU A 37 -4.44 -2.74 -6.39
C LEU A 37 -5.37 -3.00 -5.21
N LEU A 38 -6.64 -3.33 -5.48
CA LEU A 38 -7.62 -3.65 -4.43
C LEU A 38 -7.30 -4.99 -3.75
N TYR A 39 -7.10 -6.02 -4.56
CA TYR A 39 -7.03 -7.39 -4.07
C TYR A 39 -5.59 -7.88 -3.85
N GLY A 40 -4.62 -7.47 -4.67
CA GLY A 40 -3.28 -8.09 -4.65
C GLY A 40 -2.58 -8.04 -3.29
N GLN A 41 -2.32 -6.83 -2.78
CA GLN A 41 -1.60 -6.67 -1.50
C GLN A 41 -2.47 -7.04 -0.28
N SER A 42 -3.77 -6.75 -0.34
CA SER A 42 -4.71 -6.99 0.75
C SER A 42 -4.97 -8.50 0.95
N VAL A 43 -5.19 -9.25 -0.14
CA VAL A 43 -5.41 -10.70 -0.11
C VAL A 43 -4.15 -11.41 0.36
N LEU A 44 -2.96 -11.03 -0.10
CA LEU A 44 -1.71 -11.64 0.37
C LEU A 44 -1.53 -11.46 1.89
N LYS A 45 -1.76 -10.25 2.42
CA LYS A 45 -1.69 -9.99 3.86
C LYS A 45 -2.73 -10.80 4.65
N PHE A 46 -3.93 -10.96 4.09
CA PHE A 46 -5.00 -11.75 4.70
C PHE A 46 -4.70 -13.25 4.69
N MET A 47 -4.17 -13.78 3.58
CA MET A 47 -3.75 -15.18 3.46
C MET A 47 -2.62 -15.53 4.42
N VAL A 48 -1.63 -14.64 4.58
CA VAL A 48 -0.59 -14.82 5.59
C VAL A 48 -1.19 -14.82 7.00
N LEU A 49 -2.12 -13.92 7.31
CA LEU A 49 -2.79 -13.90 8.61
C LEU A 49 -3.57 -15.19 8.89
N ILE A 50 -4.30 -15.73 7.91
CA ILE A 50 -5.00 -17.01 8.04
C ILE A 50 -4.02 -18.15 8.31
N SER A 51 -2.94 -18.20 7.52
CA SER A 51 -1.86 -19.17 7.69
C SER A 51 -1.29 -19.11 9.12
N ASP A 52 -1.10 -17.90 9.64
CA ASP A 52 -0.57 -17.68 10.98
C ASP A 52 -1.55 -18.09 12.07
N MET A 53 -2.84 -17.81 11.90
CA MET A 53 -3.89 -18.26 12.81
C MET A 53 -3.94 -19.78 12.89
N TYR A 54 -3.84 -20.48 11.75
CA TYR A 54 -3.78 -21.94 11.72
C TYR A 54 -2.56 -22.47 12.49
N SER A 55 -1.37 -21.91 12.22
CA SER A 55 -0.16 -22.29 12.93
C SER A 55 -0.26 -22.03 14.44
N CYS A 56 -0.88 -20.92 14.83
CA CYS A 56 -1.11 -20.57 16.23
C CYS A 56 -2.03 -21.55 16.94
N VAL A 57 -3.15 -21.92 16.31
CA VAL A 57 -4.10 -22.89 16.88
C VAL A 57 -3.42 -24.25 17.07
N LYS A 58 -2.63 -24.71 16.09
CA LYS A 58 -1.84 -25.95 16.24
C LYS A 58 -0.84 -25.88 17.40
N LEU A 59 -0.16 -24.75 17.60
CA LEU A 59 0.79 -24.56 18.71
C LEU A 59 0.10 -24.40 20.07
N LEU A 60 -1.00 -23.65 20.14
CA LEU A 60 -1.69 -23.30 21.38
C LEU A 60 -2.59 -24.42 21.90
N ALA A 61 -3.46 -24.95 21.05
CA ALA A 61 -4.50 -25.90 21.43
C ALA A 61 -3.98 -27.33 21.48
N PHE A 62 -3.17 -27.73 20.50
CA PHE A 62 -2.72 -29.11 20.40
C PHE A 62 -1.38 -29.38 21.08
N ASN A 63 -0.62 -28.33 21.45
CA ASN A 63 0.75 -28.44 21.99
C ASN A 63 1.68 -29.35 21.16
N THR A 64 1.28 -29.68 19.94
CA THR A 64 2.03 -30.52 19.02
C THR A 64 2.98 -29.64 18.27
N TRP A 65 4.22 -29.57 18.74
CA TRP A 65 5.34 -29.52 17.82
C TRP A 65 5.59 -30.93 17.29
N SER A 66 6.34 -31.07 16.20
CA SER A 66 6.87 -32.36 15.72
C SER A 66 7.87 -32.94 16.75
N ASN A 67 7.40 -33.22 17.97
CA ASN A 67 8.20 -33.52 19.16
C ASN A 67 8.98 -34.83 19.01
N ASN A 68 8.68 -35.65 18.00
CA ASN A 68 9.31 -36.94 17.77
C ASN A 68 10.27 -36.97 16.58
N ILE A 69 10.34 -35.93 15.73
CA ILE A 69 11.12 -35.97 14.47
C ILE A 69 12.13 -34.83 14.36
N ILE A 70 11.90 -33.68 15.02
CA ILE A 70 12.74 -32.49 14.87
C ILE A 70 13.05 -31.93 16.26
N GLN A 71 14.34 -31.78 16.60
CA GLN A 71 14.73 -31.02 17.80
C GLN A 71 14.66 -29.52 17.48
N PRO A 72 13.91 -28.72 18.25
CA PRO A 72 13.86 -27.29 18.04
C PRO A 72 15.16 -26.64 18.48
N CYS A 73 15.66 -25.66 17.70
CA CYS A 73 16.69 -24.74 18.17
C CYS A 73 16.23 -23.86 19.35
N ILE A 74 14.90 -23.68 19.54
CA ILE A 74 14.31 -22.84 20.57
C ILE A 74 13.31 -23.66 21.42
N PRO A 75 13.40 -23.65 22.76
CA PRO A 75 12.49 -24.41 23.62
C PRO A 75 11.03 -24.18 23.27
N PHE A 76 10.24 -25.27 23.15
CA PHE A 76 8.85 -25.22 22.71
C PHE A 76 7.98 -24.23 23.48
N LYS A 77 8.20 -24.13 24.81
CA LYS A 77 7.48 -23.19 25.68
C LYS A 77 7.71 -21.72 25.30
N ILE A 78 8.93 -21.36 24.91
CA ILE A 78 9.28 -19.98 24.51
C ILE A 78 8.65 -19.67 23.15
N THR A 79 8.83 -20.59 22.19
CA THR A 79 8.27 -20.47 20.83
C THR A 79 6.76 -20.27 20.85
N LYS A 80 6.05 -21.02 21.70
CA LYS A 80 4.58 -20.92 21.86
C LYS A 80 4.12 -19.51 22.21
N TRP A 81 4.69 -18.92 23.25
CA TRP A 81 4.30 -17.57 23.71
C TRP A 81 4.75 -16.48 22.74
N LEU A 82 5.94 -16.61 22.17
CA LEU A 82 6.47 -15.65 21.20
C LEU A 82 5.60 -15.62 19.93
N PHE A 83 5.24 -16.78 19.39
CA PHE A 83 4.38 -16.88 18.20
C PHE A 83 3.00 -16.25 18.44
N SER A 84 2.40 -16.53 19.60
CA SER A 84 1.11 -15.94 19.99
C SER A 84 1.20 -14.42 20.15
N ALA A 85 2.26 -13.90 20.77
CA ALA A 85 2.46 -12.47 20.96
C ALA A 85 2.63 -11.73 19.63
N CYS A 86 3.38 -12.28 18.68
CA CYS A 86 3.55 -11.72 17.34
C CYS A 86 2.24 -11.63 16.57
N ILE A 87 1.37 -12.64 16.68
CA ILE A 87 0.06 -12.64 16.02
C ILE A 87 -0.86 -11.59 16.62
N LEU A 88 -0.93 -11.52 17.95
CA LEU A 88 -1.71 -10.49 18.63
C LEU A 88 -1.24 -9.09 18.23
N LEU A 89 0.08 -8.86 18.19
CA LEU A 89 0.66 -7.61 17.74
C LEU A 89 0.30 -7.30 16.27
N SER A 90 0.31 -8.30 15.39
CA SER A 90 -0.12 -8.17 13.99
C SER A 90 -1.59 -7.73 13.88
N ILE A 91 -2.48 -8.32 14.69
CA ILE A 91 -3.90 -7.95 14.76
C ILE A 91 -4.08 -6.53 15.28
N VAL A 92 -3.31 -6.12 16.30
CA VAL A 92 -3.33 -4.74 16.82
C VAL A 92 -2.93 -3.74 15.75
N PHE A 93 -1.84 -3.99 15.01
CA PHE A 93 -1.43 -3.11 13.91
C PHE A 93 -2.50 -2.98 12.82
N ILE A 94 -3.13 -4.09 12.42
CA ILE A 94 -4.23 -4.09 11.45
C ILE A 94 -5.41 -3.26 12.00
N SER A 95 -5.77 -3.47 13.26
CA SER A 95 -6.89 -2.78 13.91
C SER A 95 -6.64 -1.27 13.97
N ILE A 96 -5.43 -0.84 14.31
CA ILE A 96 -5.05 0.58 14.30
C ILE A 96 -5.18 1.17 12.89
N GLU A 97 -4.71 0.47 11.85
CA GLU A 97 -4.83 0.95 10.47
C GLU A 97 -6.31 1.12 10.05
N ILE A 98 -7.16 0.15 10.40
CA ILE A 98 -8.60 0.20 10.13
C ILE A 98 -9.25 1.36 10.89
N VAL A 99 -8.98 1.52 12.20
CA VAL A 99 -9.55 2.61 13.01
C VAL A 99 -9.13 3.98 12.46
N LEU A 100 -7.86 4.15 12.09
CA LEU A 100 -7.37 5.40 11.50
C LEU A 100 -8.00 5.66 10.12
N GLY A 101 -8.20 4.63 9.31
CA GLY A 101 -8.90 4.73 8.02
C GLY A 101 -10.38 5.07 8.18
N MET A 102 -11.08 4.39 9.09
CA MET A 102 -12.49 4.65 9.42
C MET A 102 -12.68 6.08 9.96
N ARG A 103 -11.76 6.58 10.80
CA ARG A 103 -11.83 7.97 11.27
C ARG A 103 -11.77 8.99 10.13
N ILE A 104 -11.02 8.73 9.07
CA ILE A 104 -10.98 9.59 7.88
C ILE A 104 -12.31 9.50 7.11
N LEU A 105 -12.86 8.30 6.96
CA LEU A 105 -14.12 8.06 6.25
C LEU A 105 -15.37 8.51 7.03
N MET A 106 -15.34 8.52 8.35
CA MET A 106 -16.50 8.90 9.18
C MET A 106 -16.54 10.40 9.46
N ASN A 107 -15.39 11.08 9.43
CA ASN A 107 -15.34 12.51 9.71
C ASN A 107 -15.95 13.32 8.56
N THR A 108 -17.19 13.78 8.76
CA THR A 108 -18.01 14.49 7.76
C THR A 108 -17.30 15.67 7.09
N ARG A 109 -16.40 16.38 7.77
CA ARG A 109 -15.65 17.49 7.16
C ARG A 109 -14.47 17.08 6.28
N ARG A 110 -13.91 15.87 6.48
CA ARG A 110 -12.71 15.39 5.76
C ARG A 110 -13.01 14.29 4.75
N ARG A 111 -14.28 13.92 4.63
CA ARG A 111 -14.76 12.77 3.87
C ARG A 111 -14.49 12.85 2.37
N ASP A 112 -14.28 14.05 1.85
CA ASP A 112 -14.13 14.27 0.42
C ASP A 112 -12.74 14.76 0.00
N VAL A 113 -11.85 15.12 0.93
CA VAL A 113 -10.51 15.63 0.57
C VAL A 113 -9.68 14.53 -0.09
N ILE A 114 -9.48 14.67 -1.40
CA ILE A 114 -8.93 13.62 -2.28
C ILE A 114 -7.53 13.20 -1.82
N SER A 115 -6.66 14.17 -1.52
CA SER A 115 -5.28 13.90 -1.11
C SER A 115 -5.18 13.09 0.19
N GLN A 116 -6.08 13.32 1.15
CA GLN A 116 -6.10 12.62 2.43
C GLN A 116 -6.59 11.17 2.27
N MET A 117 -7.63 10.98 1.45
CA MET A 117 -8.16 9.64 1.16
C MET A 117 -7.16 8.80 0.37
N TYR A 118 -6.48 9.41 -0.60
CA TYR A 118 -5.46 8.73 -1.42
C TYR A 118 -4.32 8.19 -0.55
N LEU A 119 -3.80 8.99 0.39
CA LEU A 119 -2.65 8.63 1.24
C LEU A 119 -2.97 7.66 2.38
N ASN A 120 -4.24 7.31 2.59
CA ASN A 120 -4.63 6.26 3.51
C ASN A 120 -5.10 5.02 2.75
N ASN A 121 -4.34 3.91 2.85
CA ASN A 121 -4.63 2.69 2.11
C ASN A 121 -6.06 2.15 2.34
N PHE A 122 -6.52 2.10 3.60
CA PHE A 122 -7.87 1.67 3.94
C PHE A 122 -8.94 2.59 3.34
N SER A 123 -8.76 3.92 3.48
CA SER A 123 -9.68 4.91 2.90
C SER A 123 -9.73 4.81 1.37
N ARG A 124 -8.57 4.74 0.72
CA ARG A 124 -8.43 4.61 -0.73
C ARG A 124 -9.14 3.38 -1.26
N ILE A 125 -8.91 2.21 -0.65
CA ILE A 125 -9.54 0.93 -1.02
C ILE A 125 -11.05 1.03 -0.84
N THR A 126 -11.52 1.45 0.34
CA THR A 126 -12.96 1.52 0.64
C THR A 126 -13.69 2.46 -0.31
N THR A 127 -13.11 3.63 -0.59
CA THR A 127 -13.69 4.62 -1.52
C THR A 127 -13.73 4.11 -2.96
N SER A 128 -12.67 3.40 -3.36
CA SER A 128 -12.58 2.78 -4.69
C SER A 128 -13.57 1.62 -4.87
N LEU A 129 -13.92 0.91 -3.78
CA LEU A 129 -14.96 -0.13 -3.78
C LEU A 129 -16.37 0.47 -3.87
N VAL A 130 -16.61 1.57 -3.16
CA VAL A 130 -17.92 2.25 -3.18
C VAL A 130 -18.19 2.88 -4.55
N ALA A 131 -17.18 3.48 -5.20
CA ALA A 131 -17.34 4.12 -6.49
C ALA A 131 -16.10 3.95 -7.37
N TYR A 132 -16.23 3.19 -8.46
CA TYR A 132 -15.18 3.02 -9.46
C TYR A 132 -14.70 4.35 -10.07
N LYS A 133 -15.61 5.33 -10.23
CA LYS A 133 -15.26 6.69 -10.72
C LYS A 133 -14.20 7.38 -9.85
N LYS A 134 -14.27 7.18 -8.52
CA LYS A 134 -13.26 7.72 -7.59
C LYS A 134 -11.92 7.01 -7.74
N PHE A 135 -11.93 5.72 -8.10
CA PHE A 135 -10.70 5.02 -8.46
C PHE A 135 -10.07 5.57 -9.74
N CYS A 136 -10.85 5.85 -10.79
CA CYS A 136 -10.32 6.43 -12.03
C CYS A 136 -9.58 7.76 -11.76
N ILE A 137 -10.08 8.56 -10.82
CA ILE A 137 -9.41 9.78 -10.38
C ILE A 137 -8.08 9.45 -9.68
N TYR A 138 -8.06 8.50 -8.75
CA TYR A 138 -6.81 8.06 -8.11
C TYR A 138 -5.77 7.54 -9.12
N ASP A 139 -6.22 6.86 -10.18
CA ASP A 139 -5.35 6.39 -11.26
C ASP A 139 -4.71 7.54 -12.04
N HIS A 140 -5.47 8.63 -12.27
CA HIS A 140 -4.97 9.84 -12.95
C HIS A 140 -4.07 10.71 -12.07
N ILE A 141 -4.28 10.72 -10.75
CA ILE A 141 -3.50 11.51 -9.78
C ILE A 141 -2.08 10.96 -9.58
N GLU A 142 -1.82 9.72 -10.03
CA GLU A 142 -0.51 9.10 -9.83
C GLU A 142 0.60 10.02 -10.38
N PRO A 143 1.59 10.41 -9.54
CA PRO A 143 2.57 11.42 -9.94
C PRO A 143 3.28 11.04 -11.23
N SER A 144 3.48 11.96 -12.17
CA SER A 144 4.21 11.63 -13.40
C SER A 144 5.73 11.54 -13.18
N ASN A 145 6.26 12.40 -12.29
CA ASN A 145 7.68 12.49 -11.97
C ASN A 145 8.15 11.27 -11.15
N MET A 146 9.24 10.64 -11.60
CA MET A 146 9.86 9.49 -10.92
C MET A 146 10.16 9.75 -9.44
N TRP A 147 10.63 10.95 -9.08
CA TRP A 147 10.99 11.28 -7.70
C TRP A 147 9.77 11.39 -6.79
N GLU A 148 8.69 11.96 -7.31
CA GLU A 148 7.42 12.05 -6.58
C GLU A 148 6.78 10.67 -6.43
N LYS A 149 6.80 9.85 -7.50
CA LYS A 149 6.39 8.44 -7.43
C LYS A 149 7.17 7.71 -6.34
N LEU A 150 8.50 7.89 -6.34
CA LEU A 150 9.38 7.24 -5.37
C LEU A 150 9.09 7.69 -3.94
N GLY A 151 8.86 8.99 -3.70
CA GLY A 151 8.54 9.49 -2.37
C GLY A 151 7.15 9.12 -1.88
N VAL A 152 6.14 9.10 -2.76
CA VAL A 152 4.78 8.61 -2.43
C VAL A 152 4.82 7.10 -2.15
N TRP A 153 5.54 6.32 -2.96
CA TRP A 153 5.77 4.90 -2.71
C TRP A 153 6.46 4.68 -1.36
N ALA A 154 7.56 5.41 -1.11
CA ALA A 154 8.30 5.30 0.14
C ALA A 154 7.44 5.63 1.36
N TYR A 155 6.54 6.60 1.25
CA TYR A 155 5.58 6.93 2.29
C TYR A 155 4.65 5.75 2.62
N PHE A 156 4.08 5.09 1.62
CA PHE A 156 3.20 3.94 1.85
C PHE A 156 3.94 2.75 2.46
N GLU A 157 5.15 2.46 1.99
CA GLU A 157 5.94 1.34 2.53
C GLU A 157 6.41 1.60 3.96
N LEU A 158 6.90 2.82 4.27
CA LEU A 158 7.29 3.19 5.63
C LEU A 158 6.11 3.18 6.61
N LYS A 159 4.90 3.51 6.14
CA LYS A 159 3.68 3.39 6.96
C LYS A 159 3.37 1.95 7.33
N GLY A 160 3.68 0.98 6.46
CA GLY A 160 3.50 -0.46 6.72
C GLY A 160 4.67 -1.14 7.43
N ALA A 161 5.86 -0.53 7.43
CA ALA A 161 7.09 -1.10 7.96
C ALA A 161 7.04 -1.52 9.44
N PRO A 162 6.40 -0.78 10.38
CA PRO A 162 6.37 -1.19 11.78
C PRO A 162 5.77 -2.56 12.01
N LYS A 163 4.67 -2.88 11.31
CA LYS A 163 4.05 -4.21 11.36
C LYS A 163 4.99 -5.28 10.80
N LEU A 164 5.57 -5.02 9.63
CA LEU A 164 6.48 -5.96 8.95
C LEU A 164 7.67 -6.32 9.85
N ILE A 165 8.29 -5.33 10.50
CA ILE A 165 9.50 -5.53 11.31
C ILE A 165 9.17 -6.11 12.68
N ALA A 166 8.20 -5.53 13.39
CA ALA A 166 7.95 -5.90 14.79
C ALA A 166 7.17 -7.21 14.92
N ALA A 167 6.10 -7.38 14.13
CA ALA A 167 5.23 -8.54 14.21
C ALA A 167 5.64 -9.63 13.22
N ASP A 168 5.75 -9.31 11.94
CA ASP A 168 5.92 -10.33 10.92
C ASP A 168 7.34 -10.92 10.92
N SER A 169 8.40 -10.10 11.03
CA SER A 169 9.79 -10.60 11.01
C SER A 169 10.14 -11.48 12.21
N SER A 170 9.77 -11.09 13.44
CA SER A 170 10.07 -11.88 14.64
C SER A 170 9.52 -13.31 14.54
N ARG A 171 8.28 -13.44 14.06
CA ARG A 171 7.63 -14.71 13.78
C ARG A 171 8.28 -15.47 12.61
N GLN A 172 8.60 -14.77 11.53
CA GLN A 172 9.13 -15.41 10.32
C GLN A 172 10.57 -15.90 10.48
N LEU A 173 11.35 -15.26 11.36
CA LEU A 173 12.65 -15.78 11.78
C LEU A 173 12.51 -17.14 12.48
N ILE A 174 11.51 -17.32 13.34
CA ILE A 174 11.22 -18.61 13.99
C ILE A 174 10.80 -19.65 12.93
N ASN A 175 9.96 -19.25 11.98
CA ASN A 175 9.56 -20.09 10.86
C ASN A 175 10.77 -20.55 10.04
N GLY A 176 11.64 -19.61 9.68
CA GLY A 176 12.89 -19.88 8.96
C GLY A 176 13.82 -20.81 9.73
N LEU A 177 14.02 -20.57 11.04
CA LEU A 177 14.86 -21.43 11.89
C LEU A 177 14.30 -22.87 12.00
N THR A 178 12.98 -23.02 12.04
CA THR A 178 12.33 -24.34 12.06
C THR A 178 12.53 -25.07 10.72
N LEU A 179 12.32 -24.39 9.60
CA LEU A 179 12.57 -24.91 8.25
C LEU A 179 14.05 -25.29 8.06
N TRP A 180 14.95 -24.48 8.58
CA TRP A 180 16.39 -24.74 8.57
C TRP A 180 16.77 -25.97 9.39
N SER A 181 16.20 -26.13 10.59
CA SER A 181 16.40 -27.34 11.41
C SER A 181 15.93 -28.61 10.68
N ILE A 182 14.83 -28.53 9.92
CA ILE A 182 14.32 -29.66 9.12
C ILE A 182 15.28 -30.05 8.00
N LEU A 183 15.93 -29.08 7.36
CA LEU A 183 16.94 -29.34 6.33
C LEU A 183 18.20 -30.01 6.91
N ILE A 184 18.66 -29.56 8.08
CA ILE A 184 19.87 -30.07 8.73
C ILE A 184 19.62 -31.38 9.47
N SER A 185 18.40 -31.64 9.92
CA SER A 185 18.05 -32.89 10.60
C SER A 185 18.44 -34.08 9.73
N LYS A 186 19.40 -34.86 10.23
CA LYS A 186 19.90 -36.09 9.61
C LYS A 186 18.82 -37.16 9.75
N SER A 187 17.77 -37.06 8.96
CA SER A 187 16.88 -38.21 8.76
C SER A 187 17.71 -39.28 8.07
N GLY A 188 18.03 -40.35 8.81
CA GLY A 188 19.01 -41.39 8.45
C GLY A 188 18.74 -42.19 7.17
N LYS A 189 17.83 -41.73 6.30
CA LYS A 189 17.49 -42.32 5.00
C LYS A 189 17.80 -41.43 3.80
N ILE A 190 18.27 -40.19 3.97
CA ILE A 190 18.41 -39.24 2.87
C ILE A 190 19.83 -38.63 2.85
N LYS A 191 20.66 -39.11 1.92
CA LYS A 191 21.94 -38.49 1.58
C LYS A 191 21.68 -37.31 0.63
N ASN A 192 22.22 -36.14 0.97
CA ASN A 192 22.43 -34.98 0.11
C ASN A 192 21.18 -34.35 -0.54
N ASP A 193 20.24 -33.86 0.25
CA ASP A 193 19.31 -32.84 -0.27
C ASP A 193 20.01 -31.48 -0.34
N SER A 194 19.82 -30.77 -1.45
CA SER A 194 20.30 -29.39 -1.62
C SER A 194 19.73 -28.48 -0.52
N LEU A 195 20.54 -27.56 0.04
CA LEU A 195 20.12 -26.52 1.00
C LEU A 195 19.28 -25.40 0.33
N ASN A 196 18.39 -25.79 -0.58
CA ASN A 196 17.56 -24.90 -1.38
C ASN A 196 16.08 -25.19 -1.10
N LEU A 197 15.19 -24.32 -1.60
CA LEU A 197 13.73 -24.49 -1.50
C LEU A 197 13.27 -25.88 -1.99
N GLY A 198 13.92 -26.46 -3.00
CA GLY A 198 13.63 -27.81 -3.48
C GLY A 198 13.80 -28.91 -2.42
N GLY A 199 14.83 -28.78 -1.56
CA GLY A 199 15.04 -29.71 -0.44
C GLY A 199 13.96 -29.60 0.63
N ILE A 200 13.45 -28.38 0.88
CA ILE A 200 12.33 -28.16 1.81
C ILE A 200 11.06 -28.85 1.29
N PHE A 201 10.72 -28.64 0.02
CA PHE A 201 9.54 -29.28 -0.59
C PHE A 201 9.65 -30.81 -0.62
N HIS A 202 10.84 -31.35 -0.90
CA HIS A 202 11.06 -32.80 -0.86
C HIS A 202 10.79 -33.37 0.53
N ARG A 203 11.31 -32.72 1.58
CA ARG A 203 11.09 -33.14 2.98
C ARG A 203 9.64 -33.00 3.42
N ILE A 204 8.95 -31.93 3.04
CA ILE A 204 7.50 -31.79 3.28
C ILE A 204 6.75 -32.97 2.66
N LYS A 205 7.08 -33.34 1.42
CA LYS A 205 6.43 -34.46 0.72
C LYS A 205 6.67 -35.80 1.41
N LEU A 206 7.87 -36.03 1.94
CA LEU A 206 8.18 -37.26 2.68
C LEU A 206 7.45 -37.32 4.02
N ILE A 207 7.41 -36.20 4.76
CA ILE A 207 6.67 -36.08 6.02
C ILE A 207 5.16 -36.26 5.74
N ALA A 208 4.66 -35.79 4.61
CA ALA A 208 3.25 -35.91 4.24
C ALA A 208 2.78 -37.37 4.15
N VAL A 209 3.65 -38.31 3.79
CA VAL A 209 3.32 -39.75 3.72
C VAL A 209 3.20 -40.35 5.13
N GLN A 210 3.92 -39.82 6.12
CA GLN A 210 3.92 -40.32 7.48
C GLN A 210 2.89 -39.62 8.38
N ASN A 211 2.76 -38.30 8.22
CA ASN A 211 1.87 -37.46 9.00
C ASN A 211 1.39 -36.26 8.17
N HIS A 212 0.18 -36.38 7.62
CA HIS A 212 -0.43 -35.34 6.80
C HIS A 212 -0.58 -34.01 7.55
N GLU A 213 -0.88 -34.03 8.86
CA GLU A 213 -1.09 -32.79 9.63
C GLU A 213 0.19 -31.97 9.77
N GLU A 214 1.32 -32.63 10.04
CA GLU A 214 2.62 -31.97 10.17
C GLU A 214 3.08 -31.37 8.84
N ALA A 215 2.86 -32.07 7.72
CA ALA A 215 3.20 -31.58 6.40
C ALA A 215 2.38 -30.35 5.98
N VAL A 216 1.08 -30.32 6.31
CA VAL A 216 0.21 -29.16 6.05
C VAL A 216 0.68 -27.96 6.87
N PHE A 217 0.97 -28.15 8.15
CA PHE A 217 1.52 -27.10 9.01
C PHE A 217 2.85 -26.54 8.46
N LEU A 218 3.74 -27.42 8.03
CA LEU A 218 5.04 -27.03 7.47
C LEU A 218 4.92 -26.32 6.11
N SER A 219 3.91 -26.68 5.32
CA SER A 219 3.59 -26.02 4.06
C SER A 219 3.12 -24.58 4.28
N PHE A 220 2.24 -24.35 5.25
CA PHE A 220 1.80 -23.01 5.66
C PHE A 220 2.97 -22.16 6.17
N MET A 221 3.84 -22.75 6.98
CA MET A 221 5.05 -22.09 7.48
C MET A 221 5.95 -21.64 6.32
N THR A 222 6.21 -22.53 5.35
CA THR A 222 7.02 -22.24 4.15
C THR A 222 6.40 -21.16 3.28
N PHE A 223 5.09 -21.28 3.00
CA PHE A 223 4.35 -20.29 2.21
C PHE A 223 4.45 -18.89 2.83
N SER A 224 4.17 -18.78 4.13
CA SER A 224 4.23 -17.50 4.83
C SER A 224 5.65 -16.91 4.83
N PHE A 225 6.67 -17.75 4.98
CA PHE A 225 8.08 -17.35 4.96
C PHE A 225 8.52 -16.80 3.60
N ILE A 226 8.08 -17.42 2.50
CA ILE A 226 8.35 -16.94 1.14
C ILE A 226 7.71 -15.57 0.92
N VAL A 227 6.43 -15.41 1.29
CA VAL A 227 5.73 -14.13 1.14
C VAL A 227 6.40 -13.02 1.97
N TRP A 228 6.79 -13.33 3.21
CA TRP A 228 7.56 -12.40 4.04
C TRP A 228 8.92 -12.04 3.43
N SER A 229 9.63 -13.00 2.84
CA SER A 229 10.91 -12.76 2.17
C SER A 229 10.78 -11.77 1.00
N LEU A 230 9.67 -11.80 0.26
CA LEU A 230 9.39 -10.81 -0.79
C LEU A 230 9.11 -9.43 -0.19
N PHE A 231 8.39 -9.36 0.94
CA PHE A 231 8.13 -8.08 1.62
C PHE A 231 9.37 -7.47 2.26
N ILE A 232 10.25 -8.29 2.86
CA ILE A 232 11.50 -7.77 3.43
C ILE A 232 12.46 -7.32 2.32
N PHE A 233 12.51 -8.03 1.19
CA PHE A 233 13.26 -7.58 0.01
C PHE A 233 12.75 -6.23 -0.49
N LYS A 234 11.43 -6.06 -0.61
CA LYS A 234 10.81 -4.78 -0.97
C LYS A 234 11.16 -3.68 0.04
N PHE A 235 11.21 -4.01 1.34
CA PHE A 235 11.63 -3.07 2.39
C PHE A 235 13.13 -2.71 2.31
N CYS A 236 14.01 -3.63 1.92
CA CYS A 236 15.42 -3.30 1.66
C CYS A 236 15.56 -2.30 0.50
N MET A 237 14.81 -2.51 -0.59
CA MET A 237 14.77 -1.55 -1.72
C MET A 237 14.27 -0.17 -1.27
N LEU A 238 13.30 -0.14 -0.35
CA LEU A 238 12.82 1.10 0.27
C LEU A 238 13.91 1.82 1.05
N MET A 239 14.72 1.10 1.83
CA MET A 239 15.81 1.73 2.59
C MET A 239 16.83 2.40 1.66
N VAL A 240 17.18 1.76 0.55
CA VAL A 240 18.05 2.35 -0.48
C VAL A 240 17.39 3.59 -1.09
N ALA A 241 16.12 3.50 -1.48
CA ALA A 241 15.37 4.63 -2.02
C ALA A 241 15.26 5.80 -1.03
N ALA A 242 15.05 5.51 0.26
CA ALA A 242 14.97 6.52 1.31
C ALA A 242 16.28 7.31 1.44
N ILE A 243 17.44 6.63 1.38
CA ILE A 243 18.76 7.27 1.36
C ILE A 243 18.87 8.21 0.16
N VAL A 244 18.54 7.73 -1.04
CA VAL A 244 18.58 8.55 -2.27
C VAL A 244 17.66 9.78 -2.18
N ILE A 245 16.43 9.61 -1.70
CA ILE A 245 15.48 10.70 -1.47
C ILE A 245 16.09 11.72 -0.49
N THR A 246 16.61 11.27 0.64
CA THR A 246 17.18 12.19 1.65
C THR A 246 18.38 12.97 1.12
N HIS A 247 19.27 12.35 0.34
CA HIS A 247 20.39 13.04 -0.29
C HIS A 247 19.93 14.05 -1.35
N LYS A 248 18.97 13.67 -2.20
CA LYS A 248 18.48 14.53 -3.29
C LYS A 248 17.70 15.73 -2.75
N LEU A 249 16.84 15.51 -1.75
CA LEU A 249 16.05 16.56 -1.10
C LEU A 249 16.91 17.45 -0.19
N GLY A 250 17.99 16.92 0.40
CA GLY A 250 18.93 17.70 1.22
C GLY A 250 19.75 18.72 0.41
N ASN A 251 19.89 18.53 -0.90
CA ASN A 251 20.65 19.42 -1.79
C ASN A 251 19.79 20.55 -2.41
N THR A 252 18.48 20.53 -2.20
CA THR A 252 17.56 21.60 -2.62
C THR A 252 16.98 22.22 -1.36
N SER A 253 17.47 23.40 -0.98
CA SER A 253 17.08 24.21 0.19
C SER A 253 15.73 23.85 0.81
N PHE A 254 15.76 22.88 1.72
CA PHE A 254 14.68 22.50 2.63
C PHE A 254 15.22 22.59 4.07
N THR A 255 16.13 23.54 4.30
CA THR A 255 16.64 23.95 5.60
C THR A 255 15.68 25.00 6.12
N GLU A 256 14.63 24.54 6.82
CA GLU A 256 13.72 25.27 7.74
C GLU A 256 12.32 24.59 7.74
N SER A 257 12.28 23.27 7.93
CA SER A 257 11.30 22.64 8.83
C SER A 257 11.54 21.13 8.87
N LYS A 258 11.62 20.56 10.06
CA LYS A 258 11.63 19.10 10.29
C LYS A 258 10.27 18.50 9.92
N GLN A 259 9.98 18.39 8.63
CA GLN A 259 8.66 18.11 8.10
C GLN A 259 8.66 16.85 7.22
N THR A 260 8.59 15.72 7.92
CA THR A 260 8.09 14.37 7.60
C THR A 260 7.77 14.07 6.13
N LEU A 261 8.29 12.96 5.58
CA LEU A 261 7.94 12.33 4.29
C LEU A 261 6.43 12.35 3.94
N ARG A 262 5.58 12.31 4.97
CA ARG A 262 4.13 12.52 4.87
C ARG A 262 3.75 13.83 4.16
N ARG A 263 4.36 14.96 4.53
CA ARG A 263 4.06 16.27 3.94
C ARG A 263 4.53 16.33 2.49
N TYR A 264 5.69 15.75 2.18
CA TYR A 264 6.15 15.58 0.79
C TYR A 264 5.14 14.79 -0.04
N ALA A 265 4.65 13.64 0.46
CA ALA A 265 3.64 12.85 -0.23
C ALA A 265 2.32 13.62 -0.40
N HIS A 266 1.87 14.37 0.63
CA HIS A 266 0.69 15.24 0.51
C HIS A 266 0.88 16.33 -0.55
N PHE A 267 2.03 17.00 -0.56
CA PHE A 267 2.34 18.04 -1.53
C PHE A 267 2.39 17.49 -2.96
N ALA A 268 3.13 16.40 -3.17
CA ALA A 268 3.21 15.74 -4.47
C ALA A 268 1.82 15.35 -5.01
N ILE A 269 0.96 14.79 -4.15
CA ILE A 269 -0.41 14.44 -4.54
C ILE A 269 -1.26 15.67 -4.83
N ARG A 270 -1.20 16.72 -3.99
CA ARG A 270 -1.94 17.97 -4.24
C ARG A 270 -1.52 18.63 -5.55
N ARG A 271 -0.23 18.67 -5.83
CA ARG A 271 0.31 19.21 -7.09
C ARG A 271 -0.23 18.44 -8.29
N ASN A 272 -0.14 17.11 -8.27
CA ASN A 272 -0.62 16.27 -9.37
C ASN A 272 -2.16 16.33 -9.55
N ILE A 273 -2.93 16.53 -8.47
CA ILE A 273 -4.38 16.79 -8.58
C ILE A 273 -4.63 18.09 -9.36
N ASN A 274 -3.93 19.18 -9.01
CA ASN A 274 -4.11 20.45 -9.69
C ASN A 274 -3.66 20.39 -11.15
N ASP A 275 -2.49 19.78 -11.41
CA ASP A 275 -1.98 19.57 -12.77
C ASP A 275 -2.97 18.76 -13.64
N MET A 276 -3.63 17.76 -13.05
CA MET A 276 -4.66 16.96 -13.72
C MET A 276 -5.87 17.82 -14.12
N ILE A 277 -6.34 18.70 -13.23
CA ILE A 277 -7.48 19.59 -13.51
C ILE A 277 -7.11 20.61 -14.57
N ILE A 278 -5.94 21.26 -14.45
CA ILE A 278 -5.45 22.25 -15.41
C ILE A 278 -5.35 21.63 -16.80
N LYS A 279 -4.71 20.46 -16.94
CA LYS A 279 -4.61 19.78 -18.24
C LYS A 279 -5.97 19.43 -18.83
N LYS A 280 -6.93 19.03 -17.99
CA LYS A 280 -8.27 18.70 -18.45
C LYS A 280 -8.99 19.96 -18.94
N LEU A 281 -8.86 21.06 -18.21
CA LEU A 281 -9.40 22.36 -18.57
C LEU A 281 -8.78 22.88 -19.87
N GLU A 282 -7.46 22.85 -20.01
CA GLU A 282 -6.75 23.26 -21.23
C GLU A 282 -7.20 22.47 -22.45
N ASN A 283 -7.32 21.15 -22.34
CA ASN A 283 -7.82 20.31 -23.43
C ASN A 283 -9.26 20.66 -23.82
N SER A 284 -10.14 20.85 -22.84
CA SER A 284 -11.53 21.22 -23.12
C SER A 284 -11.65 22.63 -23.71
N LEU A 285 -10.78 23.56 -23.30
CA LEU A 285 -10.71 24.89 -23.91
C LEU A 285 -10.19 24.84 -25.35
N SER A 286 -9.17 24.01 -25.63
CA SER A 286 -8.67 23.85 -27.00
C SER A 286 -9.70 23.20 -27.93
N ASP A 287 -10.50 22.26 -27.42
CA ASP A 287 -11.60 21.66 -28.18
C ASP A 287 -12.64 22.74 -28.56
N CYS A 288 -13.07 23.56 -27.58
CA CYS A 288 -13.98 24.69 -27.84
C CYS A 288 -13.38 25.73 -28.81
N GLU A 289 -12.10 26.06 -28.68
CA GLU A 289 -11.44 27.00 -29.59
C GLU A 289 -11.36 26.46 -31.02
N SER A 290 -11.14 25.15 -31.20
CA SER A 290 -11.17 24.52 -32.51
C SER A 290 -12.57 24.58 -33.14
N GLU A 291 -13.62 24.34 -32.36
CA GLU A 291 -15.02 24.48 -32.83
C GLU A 291 -15.37 25.93 -33.18
N TRP A 292 -14.89 26.90 -32.41
CA TRP A 292 -15.13 28.32 -32.68
C TRP A 292 -14.32 28.88 -33.83
N SER A 293 -13.18 28.28 -34.18
CA SER A 293 -12.42 28.68 -35.36
C SER A 293 -13.15 28.35 -36.67
N ASP A 294 -14.10 27.40 -36.63
CA ASP A 294 -14.94 27.01 -37.76
C ASP A 294 -16.25 27.83 -37.87
N GLY A 295 -16.48 28.81 -36.99
CA GLY A 295 -17.69 29.65 -36.94
C GLY A 295 -17.46 31.11 -36.53
N THR A 296 -18.48 31.98 -36.67
CA THR A 296 -18.40 33.41 -36.31
C THR A 296 -18.98 33.67 -34.93
N PHE A 297 -18.25 33.31 -33.86
CA PHE A 297 -18.68 33.56 -32.47
C PHE A 297 -18.21 34.94 -31.96
N LEU A 298 -19.07 35.66 -31.24
CA LEU A 298 -18.71 36.92 -30.58
C LEU A 298 -17.85 36.65 -29.32
N ILE A 299 -16.93 37.57 -29.01
CA ILE A 299 -16.01 37.46 -27.86
C ILE A 299 -16.77 37.32 -26.53
N SER A 300 -17.94 37.95 -26.39
CA SER A 300 -18.77 37.84 -25.18
C SER A 300 -19.34 36.43 -24.98
N GLU A 301 -19.78 35.77 -26.05
CA GLU A 301 -20.31 34.40 -26.02
C GLU A 301 -19.19 33.40 -25.70
N ARG A 302 -17.98 33.67 -26.21
CA ARG A 302 -16.77 32.91 -25.90
C ARG A 302 -16.46 32.92 -24.40
N ASN A 303 -16.44 34.11 -23.79
CA ASN A 303 -16.11 34.29 -22.38
C ASN A 303 -17.17 33.64 -21.46
N GLU A 304 -18.46 33.73 -21.84
CA GLU A 304 -19.54 33.06 -21.10
C GLU A 304 -19.43 31.53 -21.17
N ALA A 305 -19.11 30.98 -22.35
CA ALA A 305 -18.91 29.55 -22.52
C ALA A 305 -17.69 29.01 -21.74
N GLN A 306 -16.57 29.75 -21.74
CA GLN A 306 -15.40 29.41 -20.92
C GLN A 306 -15.70 29.44 -19.41
N SER A 307 -16.48 30.41 -18.95
CA SER A 307 -16.92 30.49 -17.55
C SER A 307 -17.83 29.31 -17.16
N LYS A 308 -18.77 28.94 -18.04
CA LYS A 308 -19.62 27.75 -17.83
C LYS A 308 -18.82 26.45 -17.82
N LEU A 309 -17.82 26.32 -18.71
CA LEU A 309 -16.90 25.17 -18.76
C LEU A 309 -16.06 25.05 -17.48
N LEU A 310 -15.53 26.17 -16.99
CA LEU A 310 -14.83 26.22 -15.69
C LEU A 310 -15.73 25.71 -14.56
N SER A 311 -16.97 26.19 -14.50
CA SER A 311 -17.94 25.80 -13.46
C SER A 311 -18.42 24.35 -13.55
N SER A 312 -18.40 23.74 -14.74
CA SER A 312 -18.80 22.34 -14.92
C SER A 312 -17.68 21.36 -14.54
N ILE A 313 -16.42 21.76 -14.73
CA ILE A 313 -15.25 20.94 -14.39
C ILE A 313 -14.88 21.11 -12.91
N TYR A 314 -14.98 22.34 -12.40
CA TYR A 314 -14.55 22.71 -11.05
C TYR A 314 -15.50 23.73 -10.42
N THR A 315 -16.07 23.38 -9.26
CA THR A 315 -16.85 24.30 -8.44
C THR A 315 -16.19 24.42 -7.06
N PRO A 316 -15.60 25.57 -6.71
CA PRO A 316 -14.97 25.73 -5.40
C PRO A 316 -16.04 25.65 -4.30
N CYS A 317 -15.86 24.74 -3.36
CA CYS A 317 -16.74 24.64 -2.20
C CYS A 317 -16.42 25.74 -1.18
N GLU A 318 -17.40 26.59 -0.84
CA GLU A 318 -17.28 27.62 0.22
C GLU A 318 -16.97 27.04 1.62
N ALA A 319 -17.04 25.72 1.81
CA ALA A 319 -16.95 25.07 3.12
C ALA A 319 -15.54 24.94 3.70
N TYR A 320 -14.49 25.40 3.00
CA TYR A 320 -13.09 25.26 3.44
C TYR A 320 -12.28 26.55 3.31
N MET A 321 -12.82 27.68 3.78
CA MET A 321 -11.94 28.79 4.20
C MET A 321 -11.31 28.44 5.55
N PRO A 322 -9.97 28.37 5.67
CA PRO A 322 -9.34 28.36 6.96
C PRO A 322 -9.64 29.70 7.66
N ARG A 323 -10.18 29.64 8.88
CA ARG A 323 -10.10 30.79 9.80
C ARG A 323 -8.71 30.84 10.43
#